data_AF-A0A929ZNC0-F1
#
_entry.id   AF-A0A929ZNC0-F1
#
_cell.length_a   1.000
_cell.length_b   1.000
_cell.length_c   1.000
_cell.angle_alpha   90.00
_cell.angle_beta   90.00
_cell.angle_gamma   90.00
#
_symmetry.space_group_name_H-M   'P 1'
#
loop_
_entity.id
_entity.type
_entity.pdbx_description
1 polymer ?
#
loop_
_entity_poly.entity_id
_entity_poly.type
_entity_poly.pdbx_seq_one_letter_code
_entity_poly.pdbx_strand_id
1 'polypeptide(L)'
;CSTKAELVYFCNAMTQPGETDGYSVEDHVDALLYHHAPVDKVIVACDEIPEKILERYSLNGSTKVNLVKQEHPYQIVTKELLSFRNGFIHHDPEKIKTVIQELLEVK
;
A
#
# COMPACT_ATOMS: atom_id res chain seq x y z
N CYS A 1 -11.00 -13.81 -16.94
CA CYS A 1 -11.15 -12.60 -17.77
C CYS A 1 -9.78 -11.99 -17.99
N SER A 2 -9.37 -11.77 -19.23
CA SER A 2 -8.13 -11.04 -19.54
C SER A 2 -8.50 -9.62 -19.94
N THR A 3 -8.07 -8.64 -19.15
CA THR A 3 -8.16 -7.21 -19.50
C THR A 3 -6.86 -6.77 -20.17
N LYS A 4 -6.92 -5.69 -20.96
CA LYS A 4 -5.72 -5.00 -21.47
C LYS A 4 -5.30 -3.82 -20.57
N ALA A 5 -6.12 -3.49 -19.56
CA ALA A 5 -5.80 -2.45 -18.61
C ALA A 5 -4.71 -2.93 -17.63
N GLU A 6 -3.79 -2.05 -17.28
CA GLU A 6 -2.82 -2.29 -16.20
C GLU A 6 -3.56 -2.35 -14.85
N LEU A 7 -3.27 -3.38 -14.05
CA LEU A 7 -3.87 -3.62 -12.76
C LEU A 7 -2.96 -3.13 -11.64
N VAL A 8 -3.37 -2.03 -11.02
CA VAL A 8 -2.58 -1.33 -9.99
C VAL A 8 -3.23 -1.50 -8.63
N TYR A 9 -2.45 -1.91 -7.64
CA TYR A 9 -2.86 -2.01 -6.23
C TYR A 9 -2.15 -0.96 -5.38
N PHE A 10 -2.91 -0.12 -4.67
CA PHE A 10 -2.38 0.75 -3.63
C PHE A 10 -2.41 0.01 -2.30
N CYS A 11 -1.22 -0.39 -1.82
CA CYS A 11 -1.11 -1.20 -0.62
C CYS A 11 -1.47 -0.39 0.63
N ASN A 12 -2.07 -1.05 1.61
CA ASN A 12 -2.29 -0.45 2.92
C ASN A 12 -0.94 -0.07 3.55
N ALA A 13 -0.89 1.07 4.24
CA ALA A 13 0.31 1.51 4.96
C ALA A 13 0.43 0.88 6.36
N MET A 14 -0.69 0.47 6.95
CA MET A 14 -0.78 -0.15 8.28
C MET A 14 -1.66 -1.40 8.20
N THR A 15 -1.40 -2.40 9.05
CA THR A 15 -2.22 -3.61 9.16
C THR A 15 -3.58 -3.29 9.79
N GLN A 16 -4.58 -4.11 9.46
CA GLN A 16 -5.93 -4.00 10.03
C GLN A 16 -6.14 -5.13 11.05
N PRO A 17 -6.38 -4.81 12.33
CA PRO A 17 -6.55 -5.81 13.38
C PRO A 17 -7.63 -6.84 13.04
N GLY A 18 -7.28 -8.12 13.07
CA GLY A 18 -8.17 -9.24 12.74
C GLY A 18 -8.36 -9.52 11.25
N GLU A 19 -7.79 -8.70 10.36
CA GLU A 19 -7.86 -8.89 8.90
C GLU A 19 -6.47 -9.15 8.30
N THR A 20 -5.48 -8.31 8.63
CA THR A 20 -4.14 -8.35 8.03
C THR A 20 -3.03 -8.31 9.06
N ASP A 21 -3.25 -8.94 10.21
CA ASP A 21 -2.29 -8.98 11.32
C ASP A 21 -0.93 -9.54 10.87
N GLY A 22 0.11 -8.72 11.02
CA GLY A 22 1.48 -9.09 10.65
C GLY A 22 1.77 -9.12 9.14
N TYR A 23 0.83 -8.73 8.28
CA TYR A 23 1.02 -8.77 6.84
C TYR A 23 2.14 -7.83 6.38
N SER A 24 2.99 -8.35 5.48
CA SER A 24 3.86 -7.56 4.61
C SER A 24 3.13 -7.11 3.35
N VAL A 25 3.78 -6.28 2.53
CA VAL A 25 3.27 -5.94 1.18
C VAL A 25 3.04 -7.19 0.34
N GLU A 26 3.95 -8.15 0.43
CA GLU A 26 3.85 -9.42 -0.29
C GLU A 26 2.68 -10.27 0.21
N ASP A 27 2.42 -10.33 1.51
CA ASP A 27 1.25 -11.06 2.04
C ASP A 27 -0.07 -10.48 1.54
N HIS A 28 -0.15 -9.14 1.42
CA HIS A 28 -1.28 -8.47 0.80
C HIS A 28 -1.47 -8.88 -0.67
N VAL A 29 -0.39 -8.93 -1.45
CA VAL A 29 -0.46 -9.33 -2.86
C VAL A 29 -0.75 -10.81 -3.01
N ASP A 30 -0.14 -11.67 -2.20
CA ASP A 30 -0.38 -13.11 -2.19
C ASP A 30 -1.85 -13.41 -1.87
N ALA A 31 -2.48 -12.65 -0.97
CA ALA A 31 -3.91 -12.75 -0.69
C ALA A 31 -4.77 -12.36 -1.92
N LEU A 32 -4.44 -11.27 -2.62
CA LEU A 32 -5.13 -10.87 -3.86
C LEU A 32 -5.00 -11.96 -4.93
N LEU A 33 -3.80 -12.50 -5.14
CA LEU A 33 -3.53 -13.56 -6.11
C LEU A 33 -4.26 -14.86 -5.76
N TYR A 34 -4.29 -15.23 -4.48
CA TYR A 34 -5.05 -16.37 -3.97
C TYR A 34 -6.54 -16.24 -4.30
N HIS A 35 -7.09 -15.03 -4.22
CA HIS A 35 -8.47 -14.72 -4.59
C HIS A 35 -8.66 -14.39 -6.08
N HIS A 36 -7.70 -14.75 -6.94
CA HIS A 36 -7.75 -14.56 -8.39
C HIS A 36 -7.87 -13.09 -8.84
N ALA A 37 -7.33 -12.16 -8.06
CA ALA A 37 -7.17 -10.76 -8.44
C ALA A 37 -5.70 -10.52 -8.86
N PRO A 38 -5.39 -10.53 -10.17
CA PRO A 38 -4.05 -10.27 -10.66
C PRO A 38 -3.62 -8.81 -10.40
N VAL A 39 -2.32 -8.61 -10.24
CA VAL A 39 -1.69 -7.31 -9.97
C VAL A 39 -0.44 -7.17 -10.83
N ASP A 40 -0.36 -6.11 -11.61
CA ASP A 40 0.82 -5.78 -12.42
C ASP A 40 1.78 -4.86 -11.67
N LYS A 41 1.22 -3.96 -10.84
CA LYS A 41 1.96 -2.92 -10.12
C LYS A 41 1.40 -2.68 -8.73
N VAL A 42 2.28 -2.52 -7.76
CA VAL A 42 1.94 -2.23 -6.36
C VAL A 42 2.55 -0.91 -5.96
N ILE A 43 1.71 0.01 -5.50
CA ILE A 43 2.11 1.31 -4.98
C ILE A 43 2.20 1.21 -3.46
N VAL A 44 3.36 1.52 -2.90
CA VAL A 44 3.66 1.40 -1.48
C VAL A 44 3.99 2.78 -0.91
N ALA A 45 3.36 3.14 0.20
CA ALA A 45 3.68 4.38 0.90
C ALA A 45 5.08 4.31 1.54
N CYS A 46 5.90 5.33 1.31
CA CYS A 46 7.22 5.47 1.92
C CYS A 46 7.34 6.68 2.85
N ASP A 47 6.22 7.34 3.20
CA ASP A 47 6.22 8.49 4.11
C ASP A 47 6.80 8.11 5.49
N GLU A 48 7.55 9.04 6.08
CA GLU A 48 7.93 8.96 7.48
C GLU A 48 6.71 9.27 8.35
N ILE A 49 6.25 8.26 9.09
CA ILE A 49 5.05 8.36 9.92
C ILE A 49 5.48 8.84 11.32
N PRO A 50 4.86 9.91 11.86
CA PRO A 50 5.20 10.40 13.19
C PRO A 50 5.08 9.29 14.25
N GLU A 51 6.10 9.14 15.10
CA GLU A 51 6.20 8.07 16.10
C GLU A 51 4.98 8.00 17.03
N LYS A 52 4.50 9.14 17.52
CA LYS A 52 3.29 9.22 18.35
C LYS A 52 2.04 8.64 17.67
N ILE A 53 1.96 8.73 16.35
CA ILE A 53 0.85 8.15 15.59
C ILE A 53 1.06 6.63 15.47
N LEU A 54 2.28 6.18 15.17
CA LEU A 54 2.61 4.75 15.14
C LEU A 54 2.33 4.05 16.47
N GLU A 55 2.74 4.65 17.59
CA GLU A 55 2.45 4.14 18.94
C GLU A 55 0.95 3.94 19.15
N ARG A 56 0.13 4.93 18.75
CA ARG A 56 -1.33 4.84 18.87
C ARG A 56 -1.92 3.69 18.05
N TYR A 57 -1.41 3.47 16.84
CA TYR A 57 -1.84 2.34 16.00
C TYR A 57 -1.37 1.01 16.62
N SER A 58 -0.14 0.95 17.12
CA SER A 58 0.42 -0.25 17.77
C SER A 58 -0.36 -0.65 19.03
N LEU A 59 -0.80 0.32 19.84
CA LEU A 59 -1.65 0.06 21.01
C LEU A 59 -3.00 -0.56 20.65
N ASN A 60 -3.46 -0.35 19.41
CA ASN A 60 -4.69 -0.94 18.88
C ASN A 60 -4.41 -2.21 18.03
N GLY A 61 -3.21 -2.79 18.11
CA GLY A 61 -2.83 -4.01 17.39
C GLY A 61 -2.48 -3.80 15.91
N SER A 62 -2.34 -2.55 15.44
CA SER A 62 -1.99 -2.23 14.06
C SER A 62 -0.50 -1.88 13.92
N THR A 63 0.17 -2.47 12.94
CA THR A 63 1.60 -2.29 12.69
C THR A 63 1.85 -1.77 11.29
N LYS A 64 3.01 -1.14 11.06
CA LYS A 64 3.38 -0.66 9.71
C LYS A 64 3.58 -1.85 8.78
N VAL A 65 2.95 -1.80 7.61
CA VAL A 65 3.17 -2.78 6.54
C VAL A 65 4.51 -2.48 5.88
N ASN A 66 5.37 -3.49 5.81
CA ASN A 66 6.72 -3.37 5.26
C ASN A 66 6.86 -4.17 3.96
N LEU A 67 7.69 -3.67 3.06
CA LEU A 67 8.20 -4.44 1.91
C LEU A 67 9.39 -5.27 2.39
N VAL A 68 9.34 -6.59 2.20
CA VAL A 68 10.31 -7.51 2.82
C VAL A 68 11.21 -8.18 1.78
N LYS A 69 10.67 -8.54 0.61
CA LYS A 69 11.43 -9.19 -0.47
C LYS A 69 12.08 -8.12 -1.35
N GLN A 70 13.18 -8.50 -2.01
CA GLN A 70 13.90 -7.61 -2.94
C GLN A 70 13.42 -7.75 -4.38
N GLU A 71 12.91 -8.91 -4.75
CA GLU A 71 12.45 -9.23 -6.10
C GLU A 71 11.00 -9.67 -6.07
N HIS A 72 10.23 -9.19 -7.06
CA HIS A 72 8.81 -9.44 -7.19
C HIS A 72 8.45 -9.66 -8.66
N PRO A 73 7.45 -10.50 -8.96
CA PRO A 73 6.95 -10.67 -10.33
C PRO A 73 6.09 -9.50 -10.83
N TYR A 74 5.81 -8.54 -9.96
CA TYR A 74 5.07 -7.30 -10.22
C TYR A 74 5.96 -6.09 -9.93
N GLN A 75 5.61 -4.93 -10.50
CA GLN A 75 6.38 -3.72 -10.29
C GLN A 75 6.07 -3.10 -8.93
N ILE A 76 7.11 -2.75 -8.15
CA ILE A 76 6.96 -1.95 -6.93
C ILE A 76 7.22 -0.48 -7.26
N VAL A 77 6.32 0.40 -6.82
CA VAL A 77 6.51 1.84 -6.87
C VAL A 77 6.34 2.41 -5.47
N THR A 78 7.42 2.97 -4.90
CA THR A 78 7.38 3.64 -3.61
C THR A 78 7.20 5.14 -3.79
N LYS A 79 6.20 5.72 -3.12
CA LYS A 79 5.89 7.15 -3.17
C LYS A 79 5.47 7.65 -1.80
N GLU A 80 5.59 8.95 -1.60
CA GLU A 80 4.86 9.59 -0.53
C GLU A 80 3.37 9.64 -0.89
N LEU A 81 2.53 9.04 -0.06
CA LEU A 81 1.11 8.86 -0.32
C LEU A 81 0.25 9.22 0.88
N LEU A 82 0.83 9.53 2.04
CA LEU A 82 0.08 9.63 3.30
C LEU A 82 -0.17 11.07 3.74
N SER A 83 -1.23 11.22 4.52
CA SER A 83 -1.56 12.39 5.31
C SER A 83 -1.85 11.99 6.76
N PHE A 84 -1.49 12.86 7.70
CA PHE A 84 -1.53 12.59 9.14
C PHE A 84 -2.50 13.53 9.87
N ARG A 85 -3.80 13.46 9.56
CA ARG A 85 -4.82 14.38 10.10
C ARG A 85 -5.49 13.79 11.35
N ASN A 86 -5.65 14.59 12.40
CA ASN A 86 -6.27 14.18 13.67
C ASN A 86 -5.63 12.91 14.30
N GLY A 87 -4.33 12.73 14.02
CA GLY A 87 -3.54 11.57 14.42
C GLY A 87 -3.81 10.29 13.63
N PHE A 88 -4.67 10.31 12.61
CA PHE A 88 -4.93 9.16 11.74
C PHE A 88 -4.01 9.17 10.52
N ILE A 89 -3.68 7.98 10.04
CA ILE A 89 -2.92 7.74 8.81
C ILE A 89 -3.94 7.45 7.72
N HIS A 90 -3.99 8.31 6.70
CA HIS A 90 -4.81 8.10 5.52
C HIS A 90 -3.98 8.32 4.26
N HIS A 91 -4.38 7.68 3.16
CA HIS A 91 -3.91 8.09 1.85
C HIS A 91 -4.35 9.53 1.56
N ASP A 92 -3.41 10.37 1.12
CA ASP A 92 -3.66 11.74 0.69
C ASP A 92 -4.24 11.74 -0.74
N PRO A 93 -5.46 12.25 -0.95
CA PRO A 93 -6.11 12.21 -2.25
C PRO A 93 -5.34 12.93 -3.36
N GLU A 94 -4.65 14.03 -3.06
CA GLU A 94 -3.89 14.77 -4.08
C GLU A 94 -2.60 14.04 -4.43
N LYS A 95 -1.91 13.43 -3.45
CA LYS A 95 -0.73 12.59 -3.75
C LYS A 95 -1.11 11.38 -4.60
N ILE A 96 -2.22 10.70 -4.27
CA ILE A 96 -2.74 9.57 -5.07
C ILE A 96 -3.07 10.01 -6.49
N LYS A 97 -3.75 11.15 -6.66
CA LYS A 97 -4.06 11.72 -7.97
C LYS A 97 -2.81 11.99 -8.79
N THR A 98 -1.76 12.57 -8.20
CA THR A 98 -0.48 12.79 -8.90
C THR A 98 0.12 11.47 -9.38
N VAL A 99 0.15 10.44 -8.53
CA VAL A 99 0.65 9.11 -8.95
C VAL A 99 -0.19 8.53 -10.08
N ILE A 100 -1.52 8.65 -10.03
CA ILE A 100 -2.39 8.19 -11.12
C ILE A 100 -2.10 8.96 -12.42
N GLN A 101 -1.89 10.28 -12.35
CA GLN A 101 -1.53 11.07 -13.54
C GLN A 101 -0.20 10.61 -14.14
N GLU A 102 0.83 10.40 -13.32
CA GLU A 102 2.11 9.84 -13.77
C GLU A 102 1.92 8.47 -14.46
N LEU A 103 1.12 7.57 -13.88
CA LEU A 103 0.84 6.25 -14.44
C LEU A 103 0.12 6.32 -15.80
N LEU A 104 -0.73 7.32 -16.01
CA LEU A 104 -1.46 7.52 -17.27
C LEU A 104 -0.62 8.18 -18.36
N GLU A 105 0.41 8.94 -17.99
CA GLU A 105 1.29 9.65 -18.93
C GLU A 105 2.40 8.77 -19.51
N VAL A 106 2.77 7.69 -18.82
CA VAL A 106 3.70 6.68 -19.32
C VAL A 106 3.01 5.87 -20.42
N LYS A 107 3.27 6.23 -21.68
CA LYS A 107 2.94 5.45 -22.88
C LYS A 107 4.14 4.70 -23.41
#